data_AF-A0A3R7QRB9-F1
#
_entry.id   AF-A0A3R7QRB9-F1
#
_cell.length_a   1.000
_cell.length_b   1.000
_cell.length_c   1.000
_cell.angle_alpha   90.00
_cell.angle_beta   90.00
_cell.angle_gamma   90.00
#
_symmetry.space_group_name_H-M   'P 1'
#
loop_
_entity.id
_entity.type
_entity.pdbx_description
1 polymer ?
#
loop_
_entity_poly.entity_id
_entity_poly.type
_entity_poly.pdbx_seq_one_letter_code
_entity_poly.pdbx_strand_id
1 'polypeptide(L)'
;MLELPWLQRDVEPPASDNNIFLVETACKTTPSFRVWCAIESWSRQNPSSQVWYVMTSLTVNDTDGLVSRLQEQYSNLRVVGADVEKIFEGTGLHDLFSSRKWIMSRKNGMFFLKLVL
;
A
#
# COMPACT_ATOMS: atom_id res chain seq x y z
N MET A 1 -8.53 -10.83 10.89
CA MET A 1 -8.42 -9.94 9.71
C MET A 1 -8.83 -8.56 10.16
N LEU A 2 -7.99 -7.57 9.91
CA LEU A 2 -8.22 -6.16 10.21
C LEU A 2 -8.52 -5.44 8.89
N GLU A 3 -9.64 -4.72 8.86
CA GLU A 3 -9.98 -3.82 7.75
C GLU A 3 -9.09 -2.58 7.82
N LEU A 4 -8.49 -2.20 6.69
CA LEU A 4 -7.64 -1.03 6.61
C LEU A 4 -8.44 0.20 6.16
N PRO A 5 -8.16 1.39 6.72
CA PRO A 5 -8.71 2.62 6.17
C PRO A 5 -8.21 2.86 4.75
N TRP A 6 -9.09 3.34 3.89
CA TRP A 6 -8.76 3.56 2.48
C TRP A 6 -8.04 4.89 2.29
N LEU A 7 -6.88 4.84 1.65
CA LEU A 7 -6.12 6.02 1.25
C LEU A 7 -6.94 6.84 0.23
N GLN A 8 -6.99 8.16 0.41
CA GLN A 8 -7.75 9.14 -0.39
C GLN A 8 -9.29 9.04 -0.30
N ARG A 9 -9.85 8.09 0.47
CA ARG A 9 -11.28 8.03 0.76
C ARG A 9 -11.57 8.26 2.24
N ASP A 10 -10.96 7.45 3.10
CA ASP A 10 -11.17 7.50 4.55
C ASP A 10 -10.09 8.34 5.24
N VAL A 11 -8.87 8.32 4.69
CA VAL A 11 -7.71 9.04 5.22
C VAL A 11 -6.90 9.65 4.08
N GLU A 12 -6.49 10.91 4.24
CA GLU A 12 -5.64 11.62 3.28
C GLU A 12 -4.33 12.07 3.95
N PRO A 13 -3.17 11.88 3.29
CA PRO A 13 -1.91 12.43 3.78
C PRO A 13 -1.92 13.96 3.77
N PRO A 14 -1.55 14.63 4.88
CA PRO A 14 -1.49 16.09 4.91
C PRO A 14 -0.41 16.61 3.96
N ALA A 15 -0.76 17.62 3.16
CA ALA A 15 0.13 18.22 2.16
C ALA A 15 1.35 18.95 2.77
N SER A 16 1.28 19.32 4.05
CA SER A 16 2.33 20.06 4.76
C SER A 16 3.41 19.18 5.37
N ASP A 17 3.20 17.86 5.45
CA ASP A 17 4.08 16.97 6.20
C ASP A 17 5.10 16.28 5.28
N ASN A 18 6.26 15.96 5.86
CA ASN A 18 7.21 15.06 5.23
C ASN A 18 6.62 13.65 5.26
N ASN A 19 6.07 13.20 4.13
CA ASN A 19 5.43 11.89 4.01
C ASN A 19 6.38 10.88 3.35
N ILE A 20 6.49 9.68 3.93
CA ILE A 20 7.27 8.56 3.41
C ILE A 20 6.30 7.44 3.07
N PHE A 21 6.30 6.99 1.81
CA PHE A 21 5.38 5.94 1.34
C PHE A 21 6.13 4.64 1.08
N LEU A 22 5.69 3.57 1.72
CA LEU A 22 6.11 2.19 1.48
C LEU A 22 4.92 1.44 0.87
N VAL A 23 5.02 1.02 -0.38
CA VAL A 23 3.87 0.46 -1.13
C VAL A 23 4.05 -1.04 -1.35
N GLU A 24 3.06 -1.82 -0.93
CA GLU A 24 2.93 -3.26 -1.18
C GLU A 24 1.84 -3.50 -2.23
N THR A 25 2.24 -3.95 -3.41
CA THR A 25 1.36 -4.07 -4.58
C THR A 25 0.91 -5.50 -4.84
N ALA A 26 1.44 -6.50 -4.13
CA ALA A 26 1.16 -7.91 -4.38
C ALA A 26 -0.23 -8.38 -3.90
N CYS A 27 -1.06 -7.48 -3.35
CA CYS A 27 -2.37 -7.79 -2.77
C CYS A 27 -2.32 -8.89 -1.69
N LYS A 28 -1.17 -9.00 -1.01
CA LYS A 28 -0.97 -9.95 0.09
C LYS A 28 -1.59 -9.39 1.36
N THR A 29 -2.44 -10.19 2.00
CA THR A 29 -3.02 -9.88 3.31
C THR A 29 -2.03 -10.12 4.45
N THR A 30 -0.96 -10.89 4.22
CA THR A 30 0.06 -11.22 5.22
C THR A 30 1.43 -10.76 4.72
N PRO A 31 1.84 -9.51 5.01
CA PRO A 31 3.18 -9.04 4.70
C PRO A 31 4.25 -9.88 5.40
N SER A 32 5.40 -10.05 4.76
CA SER A 32 6.51 -10.80 5.35
C SER A 32 7.12 -10.04 6.54
N PHE A 33 7.76 -10.76 7.46
CA PHE A 33 8.50 -10.14 8.57
C PHE A 33 9.53 -9.09 8.12
N ARG A 34 10.16 -9.27 6.94
CA ARG A 34 11.11 -8.29 6.40
C ARG A 34 10.45 -6.95 6.08
N VAL A 35 9.20 -6.98 5.62
CA VAL A 35 8.42 -5.76 5.35
C VAL A 35 8.11 -5.05 6.65
N TRP A 36 7.67 -5.79 7.68
CA TRP A 36 7.43 -5.23 9.01
C TRP A 36 8.68 -4.60 9.64
N CYS A 37 9.83 -5.26 9.55
CA CYS A 37 11.10 -4.67 10.00
C CYS A 37 11.46 -3.38 9.25
N ALA A 38 11.21 -3.32 7.93
CA ALA A 38 11.44 -2.11 7.16
C ALA A 38 10.53 -0.97 7.64
N ILE A 39 9.23 -1.24 7.80
CA ILE A 39 8.25 -0.26 8.28
C ILE A 39 8.65 0.27 9.65
N GLU A 40 8.92 -0.61 10.61
CA GLU A 40 9.35 -0.24 11.96
C GLU A 40 10.62 0.63 11.93
N SER A 41 11.61 0.23 11.13
CA SER A 41 12.88 0.95 11.02
C SER A 41 12.70 2.37 10.45
N TRP A 42 11.83 2.54 9.46
CA TRP A 42 11.51 3.85 8.88
C TRP A 42 10.77 4.73 9.88
N SER A 43 9.74 4.18 10.56
CA SER A 43 8.98 4.89 11.59
C SER A 43 9.87 5.37 12.73
N ARG A 44 10.79 4.51 13.18
CA ARG A 44 11.74 4.84 14.25
C ARG A 44 12.77 5.89 13.86
N GLN A 45 13.32 5.81 12.64
CA GLN A 45 14.39 6.71 12.20
C GLN A 45 13.88 8.10 11.77
N ASN A 46 12.59 8.22 11.44
CA ASN A 46 12.01 9.45 10.91
C ASN A 46 10.82 9.92 11.77
N PRO A 47 11.02 10.23 13.06
CA PRO A 47 9.91 10.58 13.97
C PRO A 47 9.17 11.87 13.57
N SER A 48 9.80 12.74 12.77
CA SER A 48 9.19 13.98 12.24
C SER A 48 8.44 13.79 10.91
N SER A 49 8.49 12.58 10.32
CA SER A 49 7.84 12.27 9.05
C SER A 49 6.70 11.28 9.27
N GLN A 50 5.60 11.44 8.54
CA GLN A 50 4.52 10.46 8.50
C GLN A 50 4.92 9.30 7.60
N VAL A 51 4.94 8.10 8.15
CA VAL A 51 5.25 6.87 7.43
C VAL A 51 3.95 6.17 7.06
N TRP A 52 3.72 6.00 5.77
CA TRP A 52 2.54 5.38 5.20
C TRP A 52 2.91 4.03 4.60
N TYR A 53 2.41 2.96 5.19
CA TYR A 53 2.43 1.65 4.58
C TYR A 53 1.13 1.42 3.82
N VAL A 54 1.22 1.43 2.49
CA VAL A 54 0.08 1.38 1.57
C VAL A 54 0.00 -0.02 0.97
N MET A 55 -1.10 -0.72 1.22
CA MET A 55 -1.34 -2.06 0.71
C MET A 55 -2.44 -2.04 -0.36
N THR A 56 -2.25 -2.76 -1.47
CA THR A 56 -3.34 -2.97 -2.45
C THR A 56 -4.40 -3.96 -1.97
N SER A 57 -4.18 -4.63 -0.83
CA SER A 57 -5.23 -5.32 -0.10
C SER A 57 -5.88 -4.36 0.88
N LEU A 58 -7.21 -4.40 0.97
CA LEU A 58 -7.97 -3.61 1.93
C LEU A 58 -8.02 -4.24 3.32
N THR A 59 -7.38 -5.40 3.48
CA THR A 59 -7.34 -6.12 4.75
C THR A 59 -5.92 -6.60 5.05
N VAL A 60 -5.58 -6.63 6.33
CA VAL A 60 -4.32 -7.18 6.81
C VAL A 60 -4.58 -8.26 7.86
N ASN A 61 -3.76 -9.30 7.85
CA ASN A 61 -3.76 -10.30 8.89
C ASN A 61 -3.04 -9.73 10.12
N ASP A 62 -3.83 -9.41 11.15
CA ASP A 62 -3.35 -8.95 12.46
C ASP A 62 -3.73 -9.93 13.58
N THR A 63 -3.78 -11.23 13.30
CA THR A 63 -4.16 -12.24 14.31
C THR A 63 -3.17 -12.29 15.49
N ASP A 64 -1.91 -11.93 15.27
CA ASP A 64 -0.87 -11.85 16.31
C ASP A 64 -0.74 -10.45 16.95
N GLY A 65 -1.56 -9.49 16.51
CA GLY A 65 -1.59 -8.11 16.99
C GLY A 65 -0.35 -7.29 16.62
N LEU A 66 0.49 -7.74 15.68
CA LEU A 66 1.70 -7.01 15.28
C LEU A 66 1.39 -5.63 14.71
N VAL A 67 0.39 -5.51 13.85
CA VAL A 67 0.00 -4.25 13.20
C VAL A 67 -0.48 -3.25 14.25
N SER A 68 -1.39 -3.70 15.12
CA SER A 68 -1.92 -2.88 16.22
C SER A 68 -0.81 -2.36 17.13
N ARG A 69 0.10 -3.24 17.59
CA ARG A 69 1.23 -2.84 18.44
C ARG A 69 2.16 -1.83 17.77
N LEU A 70 2.46 -2.00 16.48
CA LEU A 70 3.30 -1.06 15.75
C LEU A 70 2.63 0.32 15.62
N GLN A 71 1.33 0.37 15.38
CA GLN A 71 0.61 1.65 15.29
C GLN A 71 0.46 2.34 16.66
N GLU A 72 0.35 1.57 17.75
CA GLU A 72 0.37 2.11 19.13
C GLU A 72 1.76 2.66 19.50
N GLN A 73 2.83 1.95 19.11
CA GLN A 73 4.21 2.33 19.43
C GLN A 73 4.72 3.51 18.59
N TYR A 74 4.25 3.64 17.35
CA TYR A 74 4.70 4.65 16.41
C TYR A 74 3.53 5.53 15.95
N SER A 75 3.35 6.67 16.61
CA SER A 75 2.28 7.62 16.29
C SER A 75 2.37 8.23 14.88
N ASN A 76 3.55 8.15 14.27
CA ASN A 76 3.82 8.57 12.89
C ASN A 76 3.61 7.45 11.86
N LEU A 77 3.18 6.25 12.27
CA LEU A 77 2.89 5.14 11.36
C LEU A 77 1.40 5.08 11.00
N ARG A 78 1.13 4.99 9.71
CA ARG A 78 -0.20 4.74 9.13
C ARG A 78 -0.14 3.49 8.24
N VAL A 79 -1.03 2.54 8.48
CA VAL A 79 -1.24 1.37 7.62
C VAL A 79 -2.59 1.51 6.94
N VAL A 80 -2.60 1.53 5.62
CA VAL A 80 -3.76 1.89 4.80
C VAL A 80 -3.94 0.95 3.62
N GLY A 81 -5.19 0.79 3.19
CA GLY A 81 -5.56 0.08 1.98
C GLY A 81 -5.66 1.04 0.79
N ALA A 82 -5.35 0.56 -0.41
CA ALA A 82 -5.52 1.28 -1.67
C ALA A 82 -6.31 0.40 -2.64
N ASP A 83 -7.55 0.81 -2.94
CA ASP A 83 -8.35 0.19 -3.98
C ASP A 83 -7.91 0.72 -5.34
N VAL A 84 -7.11 -0.09 -6.04
CA VAL A 84 -6.55 0.25 -7.34
C VAL A 84 -7.62 0.49 -8.39
N GLU A 85 -8.74 -0.25 -8.35
CA GLU A 85 -9.83 -0.10 -9.31
C GLU A 85 -10.51 1.26 -9.15
N LYS A 86 -10.74 1.66 -7.90
CA LYS A 86 -11.31 2.96 -7.55
C LYS A 86 -10.34 4.12 -7.78
N ILE A 87 -9.06 3.96 -7.50
CA ILE A 87 -8.03 4.99 -7.75
C ILE A 87 -7.96 5.33 -9.24
N PHE A 88 -8.09 4.34 -10.12
CA PHE A 88 -8.04 4.58 -11.56
C PHE A 88 -9.40 4.91 -12.18
N GLU A 89 -10.50 4.90 -11.42
CA GLU A 89 -11.85 5.17 -11.94
C GLU A 89 -11.89 6.47 -12.75
N GLY A 90 -12.44 6.40 -13.97
CA GLY A 90 -12.49 7.54 -14.90
C GLY A 90 -11.18 7.85 -15.65
N THR A 91 -10.10 7.07 -15.43
CA THR A 91 -8.85 7.20 -16.18
C THR A 91 -8.72 6.12 -17.27
N GLY A 92 -7.89 6.35 -18.29
CA GLY A 92 -7.60 5.33 -19.31
C GLY A 92 -6.91 4.07 -18.75
N LEU A 93 -6.33 4.14 -17.55
CA LEU A 93 -5.75 2.98 -16.86
C LEU A 93 -6.83 2.06 -16.28
N HIS A 94 -8.00 2.58 -15.91
CA HIS A 94 -9.10 1.73 -15.47
C HIS A 94 -9.58 0.83 -16.61
N ASP A 95 -9.78 1.37 -17.81
CA ASP A 95 -10.13 0.56 -18.98
C ASP A 95 -9.06 -0.48 -19.32
N LEU A 96 -7.78 -0.10 -19.22
CA LEU A 96 -6.67 -1.02 -19.44
C LEU A 96 -6.70 -2.15 -18.40
N PHE A 97 -6.81 -1.82 -17.11
CA PHE A 97 -6.82 -2.79 -16.01
C PHE A 97 -8.02 -3.74 -16.10
N SER A 98 -9.23 -3.18 -16.23
CA SER A 98 -10.50 -3.90 -16.33
C SER A 98 -10.60 -4.78 -17.56
N SER A 99 -10.02 -4.36 -18.70
CA SER A 99 -10.04 -5.16 -19.93
C SER A 99 -9.09 -6.36 -19.91
N ARG A 100 -8.18 -6.46 -18.92
CA ARG A 100 -7.13 -7.49 -18.83
C ARG A 100 -6.24 -7.62 -20.07
N LYS A 101 -6.34 -6.69 -21.03
CA LYS A 101 -5.58 -6.70 -22.29
C LYS A 101 -4.07 -6.60 -22.06
N TRP A 102 -3.66 -6.03 -20.93
CA TRP A 102 -2.26 -5.99 -20.46
C TRP A 102 -1.66 -7.38 -20.23
N ILE A 103 -2.46 -8.40 -19.90
CA ILE A 103 -2.00 -9.79 -19.71
C ILE A 103 -1.66 -10.44 -21.06
N MET A 104 -2.28 -9.98 -22.15
CA MET A 104 -2.23 -10.63 -23.47
C MET A 104 -1.22 -10.01 -24.45
N SER A 105 -0.52 -8.94 -24.08
CA SER A 105 0.53 -8.34 -24.91
C SER A 105 1.82 -9.18 -24.87
N ARG A 106 1.88 -10.21 -25.71
CA ARG A 106 3.02 -11.16 -25.81
C ARG A 106 4.01 -10.86 -26.93
N LYS A 107 4.03 -9.66 -27.52
CA LYS A 107 4.89 -9.37 -28.68
C LYS A 107 5.80 -8.15 -28.47
N ASN A 108 7.07 -8.45 -28.25
CA ASN A 108 8.27 -7.68 -28.63
C ASN A 108 8.41 -6.24 -28.12
N GLY A 109 8.11 -6.02 -26.84
CA GLY A 109 8.53 -4.82 -26.13
C GLY A 109 8.19 -4.97 -24.67
N MET A 110 9.19 -4.91 -23.81
CA MET A 110 9.07 -5.04 -22.36
C MET A 110 8.11 -3.97 -21.82
N PHE A 111 6.82 -4.29 -21.70
CA PHE A 111 5.85 -3.45 -21.00
C PHE A 111 6.04 -3.64 -19.50
N PHE A 112 6.55 -2.58 -18.85
CA PHE A 112 6.63 -2.43 -17.40
C PHE A 112 5.20 -2.29 -16.82
N LEU A 113 4.46 -3.40 -16.77
CA LEU A 113 3.37 -3.58 -15.81
C LEU A 113 3.56 -4.92 -15.08
N LYS A 114 4.83 -5.20 -14.79
CA LYS A 114 5.22 -5.97 -13.62
C LYS A 114 5.37 -4.93 -12.51
N LEU A 115 4.25 -4.53 -11.89
CA LEU A 115 4.27 -3.94 -10.55
C LEU A 115 4.79 -5.07 -9.64
N VAL A 116 6.12 -5.17 -9.58
CA VAL A 116 7.00 -6.09 -8.86
C VAL A 116 6.29 -7.33 -8.27
N LEU A 117 6.43 -8.47 -8.97
CA LEU A 117 6.07 -9.81 -8.48
C LEU A 117 6.92 -10.20 -7.25
#